data_AF-A0A3D1PCI8-F1
#
_entry.id   AF-A0A3D1PCI8-F1
#
_cell.length_a   1.000
_cell.length_b   1.000
_cell.length_c   1.000
_cell.angle_alpha   90.00
_cell.angle_beta   90.00
_cell.angle_gamma   90.00
#
_symmetry.space_group_name_H-M   'P 1'
#
loop_
_entity.id
_entity.type
_entity.pdbx_description
1 polymer ?
#
loop_
_entity_poly.entity_id
_entity_poly.type
_entity_poly.pdbx_seq_one_letter_code
_entity_poly.pdbx_strand_id
1 'polypeptide(L)'
;MNSTAIAPVHTSSVISPPQIELLKRTICKGATEDELRIFLWQCQRTGLDPLAKQIYAVKRWDRKEGRDVMAIQISIDGFRLIAERTGRYAGQLGPYWCGNDGIWREVWLDSQLPAAAKVGVLRNDFKEPLWAVARYSAYVQKARDGRQNNFWQQMPDLMIAKVAESLALRRAFPQELSGLYSTEEMEQADNQSTATQEPRVELPTIHQVAVPKVPESIPTSTPQVWRSWHSPDDAILWAEKQLPHLSMNEIQALFDSLPRTNGKKALAWVEKVNQLVLEQF
;
A
#
# COMPACT_ATOMS: atom_id res chain seq x y z
N MET A 1 -32.46 -14.07 -35.90
CA MET A 1 -32.66 -14.37 -34.46
C MET A 1 -32.00 -13.24 -33.69
N ASN A 2 -32.78 -12.38 -33.04
CA ASN A 2 -32.22 -11.21 -32.37
C ASN A 2 -31.68 -11.62 -31.01
N SER A 3 -30.36 -11.62 -30.87
CA SER A 3 -29.70 -11.81 -29.57
C SER A 3 -29.80 -10.50 -28.79
N THR A 4 -30.80 -10.41 -27.91
CA THR A 4 -30.96 -9.26 -27.02
C THR A 4 -29.85 -9.32 -25.96
N ALA A 5 -28.76 -8.58 -26.20
CA ALA A 5 -27.71 -8.42 -25.21
C ALA A 5 -28.29 -7.82 -23.92
N ILE A 6 -28.21 -8.56 -22.82
CA ILE A 6 -28.59 -8.05 -21.50
C ILE A 6 -27.56 -7.00 -21.12
N ALA A 7 -27.97 -5.72 -21.10
CA ALA A 7 -27.11 -4.64 -20.65
C ALA A 7 -26.65 -4.90 -19.20
N PRO A 8 -25.38 -4.65 -18.85
CA PRO A 8 -24.91 -4.83 -17.49
C PRO A 8 -25.69 -3.91 -16.56
N VAL A 9 -26.40 -4.51 -15.59
CA VAL A 9 -27.11 -3.74 -14.56
C VAL A 9 -26.07 -3.13 -13.64
N HIS A 10 -25.66 -1.90 -13.94
CA HIS A 10 -24.89 -1.07 -13.03
C HIS A 10 -25.79 -0.67 -11.86
N THR A 11 -25.96 -1.58 -10.89
CA THR A 11 -26.49 -1.24 -9.57
C THR A 11 -25.49 -0.32 -8.89
N SER A 12 -25.66 0.98 -9.06
CA SER A 12 -25.13 1.99 -8.14
C SER A 12 -25.83 1.78 -6.79
N SER A 13 -25.32 0.84 -6.01
CA SER A 13 -25.90 0.43 -4.73
C SER A 13 -25.68 1.52 -3.68
N VAL A 14 -26.57 2.52 -3.70
CA VAL A 14 -26.76 3.41 -2.56
C VAL A 14 -27.19 2.54 -1.39
N ILE A 15 -26.26 2.28 -0.47
CA ILE A 15 -26.48 1.39 0.68
C ILE A 15 -27.52 2.06 1.57
N SER A 16 -28.69 1.44 1.69
CA SER A 16 -29.80 1.98 2.47
C SER A 16 -29.50 1.99 3.97
N PRO A 17 -30.12 2.87 4.78
CA PRO A 17 -29.88 2.92 6.22
C PRO A 17 -30.05 1.56 6.95
N PRO A 18 -31.04 0.70 6.61
CA PRO A 18 -31.13 -0.65 7.18
C PRO A 18 -29.95 -1.56 6.81
N GLN A 19 -29.39 -1.42 5.61
CA GLN A 19 -28.21 -2.18 5.20
C GLN A 19 -26.95 -1.70 5.91
N ILE A 20 -26.79 -0.39 6.14
CA ILE A 20 -25.70 0.16 6.96
C ILE A 20 -25.74 -0.43 8.38
N GLU A 21 -26.93 -0.45 8.99
CA GLU A 21 -27.13 -0.98 10.35
C GLU A 21 -26.95 -2.52 10.43
N LEU A 22 -27.22 -3.24 9.34
CA LEU A 22 -26.88 -4.66 9.22
C LEU A 22 -25.36 -4.87 9.12
N LEU A 23 -24.66 -4.09 8.30
CA LEU A 23 -23.19 -4.18 8.16
C LEU A 23 -22.49 -3.82 9.47
N LYS A 24 -22.97 -2.78 10.17
CA LYS A 24 -22.47 -2.34 11.48
C LYS A 24 -22.52 -3.44 12.55
N ARG A 25 -23.62 -4.20 12.63
CA ARG A 25 -23.77 -5.29 13.63
C ARG A 25 -23.10 -6.61 13.27
N THR A 26 -22.86 -6.87 11.98
CA THR A 26 -22.33 -8.15 11.47
C THR A 26 -20.86 -8.06 11.05
N ILE A 27 -20.55 -7.29 10.01
CA ILE A 27 -19.22 -7.19 9.38
C ILE A 27 -18.32 -6.23 10.14
N CYS A 28 -18.82 -5.04 10.48
CA CYS A 28 -18.04 -3.95 11.09
C CYS A 28 -18.21 -3.90 12.62
N LYS A 29 -18.35 -5.07 13.28
CA LYS A 29 -18.66 -5.14 14.71
C LYS A 29 -17.53 -4.51 15.54
N GLY A 30 -17.86 -3.49 16.34
CA GLY A 30 -16.90 -2.73 17.15
C GLY A 30 -16.10 -1.68 16.37
N ALA A 31 -16.48 -1.38 15.13
CA ALA A 31 -16.00 -0.21 14.40
C ALA A 31 -16.56 1.08 15.02
N THR A 32 -15.77 2.16 15.01
CA THR A 32 -16.28 3.51 15.24
C THR A 32 -17.15 3.98 14.05
N GLU A 33 -17.86 5.09 14.21
CA GLU A 33 -18.67 5.64 13.11
C GLU A 33 -17.79 6.07 11.91
N ASP A 34 -16.59 6.61 12.18
CA ASP A 34 -15.64 6.96 11.12
C ASP A 34 -15.01 5.73 10.47
N GLU A 35 -14.66 4.68 11.25
CA GLU A 35 -14.20 3.40 10.71
C GLU A 35 -15.28 2.78 9.79
N LEU A 36 -16.54 2.79 10.21
CA LEU A 36 -17.68 2.34 9.39
C LEU A 36 -17.82 3.17 8.11
N ARG A 37 -17.76 4.50 8.20
CA ARG A 37 -17.83 5.39 7.02
C ARG A 37 -16.70 5.14 6.02
N ILE A 38 -15.47 4.97 6.51
CA ILE A 38 -14.30 4.66 5.66
C ILE A 38 -14.52 3.31 4.96
N PHE A 39 -15.02 2.30 5.66
CA PHE A 39 -15.33 1.00 5.06
C PHE A 39 -16.42 1.07 3.99
N LEU A 40 -17.52 1.77 4.27
CA LEU A 40 -18.63 1.93 3.31
C LEU A 40 -18.19 2.73 2.07
N TRP A 41 -17.37 3.78 2.24
CA TRP A 41 -16.79 4.52 1.13
C TRP A 41 -15.88 3.65 0.27
N GLN A 42 -15.10 2.75 0.88
CA GLN A 42 -14.26 1.81 0.15
C GLN A 42 -15.09 0.78 -0.63
N CYS A 43 -16.17 0.25 -0.05
CA CYS A 43 -17.11 -0.64 -0.73
C CYS A 43 -17.76 0.08 -1.93
N GLN A 44 -18.22 1.33 -1.75
CA GLN A 44 -18.82 2.14 -2.81
C GLN A 44 -17.82 2.46 -3.93
N ARG A 45 -16.59 2.85 -3.60
CA ARG A 45 -15.53 3.18 -4.57
C ARG A 45 -15.13 1.97 -5.44
N THR A 46 -15.07 0.78 -4.85
CA THR A 46 -14.60 -0.45 -5.52
C THR A 46 -15.73 -1.30 -6.10
N GLY A 47 -16.97 -1.04 -5.68
CA GLY A 47 -18.13 -1.87 -6.00
C GLY A 47 -18.01 -3.29 -5.44
N LEU A 48 -17.23 -3.51 -4.39
CA LEU A 48 -17.07 -4.82 -3.74
C LEU A 48 -18.13 -5.03 -2.66
N ASP A 49 -18.66 -6.25 -2.60
CA ASP A 49 -19.68 -6.65 -1.65
C ASP A 49 -19.07 -7.36 -0.42
N PRO A 50 -19.22 -6.81 0.80
CA PRO A 50 -18.79 -7.46 2.03
C PRO A 50 -19.59 -8.72 2.38
N LEU A 51 -20.86 -8.83 1.95
CA LEU A 51 -21.68 -10.02 2.18
C LEU A 51 -21.22 -11.20 1.31
N ALA A 52 -20.83 -10.91 0.06
CA ALA A 52 -20.14 -11.86 -0.82
C ALA A 52 -18.66 -12.11 -0.45
N LYS A 53 -18.18 -11.60 0.70
CA LYS A 53 -16.82 -11.83 1.22
C LYS A 53 -15.70 -11.35 0.28
N GLN A 54 -15.97 -10.30 -0.49
CA GLN A 54 -15.00 -9.68 -1.40
C GLN A 54 -14.10 -8.67 -0.68
N ILE A 55 -14.60 -8.06 0.39
CA ILE A 55 -13.94 -7.03 1.19
C ILE A 55 -14.33 -7.20 2.68
N TYR A 56 -13.39 -6.96 3.59
CA TYR A 56 -13.55 -7.18 5.03
C TYR A 56 -13.10 -5.96 5.84
N ALA A 57 -13.80 -5.70 6.94
CA ALA A 57 -13.37 -4.78 8.00
C ALA A 57 -12.78 -5.62 9.14
N VAL A 58 -11.46 -5.61 9.32
CA VAL A 58 -10.78 -6.44 10.33
C VAL A 58 -10.12 -5.55 11.36
N LYS A 59 -10.58 -5.62 12.61
CA LYS A 59 -9.90 -4.92 13.71
C LYS A 59 -8.64 -5.67 14.14
N ARG A 60 -7.54 -4.95 14.25
CA ARG A 60 -6.23 -5.46 14.71
C ARG A 60 -5.67 -4.55 15.78
N TRP A 61 -4.90 -5.13 16.70
CA TRP A 61 -4.24 -4.39 17.77
C TRP A 61 -3.09 -3.54 17.19
N ASP A 62 -3.27 -2.23 17.17
CA ASP A 62 -2.23 -1.28 16.82
C ASP A 62 -1.43 -0.91 18.08
N ARG A 63 -0.11 -1.15 18.05
CA ARG A 63 0.80 -0.90 19.18
C ARG A 63 1.09 0.59 19.41
N LYS A 64 1.00 1.41 18.36
CA LYS A 64 1.24 2.86 18.39
C LYS A 64 0.02 3.60 18.94
N GLU A 65 -1.17 3.19 18.50
CA GLU A 65 -2.46 3.73 18.97
C GLU A 65 -2.92 3.11 20.30
N GLY A 66 -2.32 1.99 20.73
CA GLY A 66 -2.63 1.32 22.00
C GLY A 66 -4.04 0.73 22.07
N ARG A 67 -4.63 0.40 20.92
CA ARG A 67 -6.03 -0.05 20.78
C ARG A 67 -6.24 -0.88 19.52
N ASP A 68 -7.39 -1.53 19.43
CA ASP A 68 -7.83 -2.16 18.18
C ASP A 68 -8.30 -1.09 17.16
N VAL A 69 -7.62 -1.06 16.01
CA VAL A 69 -7.92 -0.18 14.87
C VAL A 69 -8.50 -1.03 13.73
N MET A 70 -9.53 -0.53 13.04
CA MET A 70 -10.09 -1.21 11.87
C MET A 70 -9.18 -1.03 10.65
N ALA A 71 -8.88 -2.16 10.00
CA ALA A 71 -8.07 -2.24 8.80
C ALA A 71 -8.91 -2.91 7.68
N ILE A 72 -8.91 -2.33 6.47
CA ILE A 72 -9.66 -2.87 5.34
C ILE A 72 -8.81 -3.89 4.60
N GLN A 73 -9.38 -5.08 4.37
CA GLN A 73 -8.72 -6.19 3.69
C GLN A 73 -9.55 -6.67 2.51
N ILE A 74 -8.89 -6.95 1.39
CA ILE A 74 -9.54 -7.38 0.15
C ILE A 74 -9.27 -8.88 -0.05
N SER A 75 -10.30 -9.64 -0.41
CA SER A 75 -10.14 -11.06 -0.71
C SER A 75 -9.56 -11.25 -2.12
N ILE A 76 -8.97 -12.42 -2.38
CA ILE A 76 -8.48 -12.72 -3.74
C ILE A 76 -9.60 -12.65 -4.78
N ASP A 77 -10.83 -13.00 -4.41
CA ASP A 77 -12.00 -12.91 -5.29
C ASP A 77 -12.44 -11.45 -5.50
N GLY A 78 -12.23 -10.56 -4.53
CA GLY A 78 -12.35 -9.11 -4.71
C GLY A 78 -11.33 -8.55 -5.71
N PHE A 79 -10.06 -8.98 -5.62
CA PHE A 79 -9.03 -8.60 -6.59
C PHE A 79 -9.35 -9.11 -8.01
N ARG A 80 -9.76 -10.38 -8.15
CA ARG A 80 -10.20 -10.98 -9.41
C ARG A 80 -11.40 -10.24 -10.02
N LEU A 81 -12.42 -9.92 -9.21
CA LEU A 81 -13.61 -9.22 -9.67
C LEU A 81 -13.30 -7.80 -10.17
N ILE A 82 -12.41 -7.07 -9.50
CA ILE A 82 -11.97 -5.76 -9.98
C ILE A 82 -11.20 -5.90 -11.31
N ALA A 83 -10.26 -6.85 -11.40
CA ALA A 83 -9.52 -7.13 -12.63
C ALA A 83 -10.45 -7.47 -13.81
N GLU A 84 -11.40 -8.37 -13.60
CA GLU A 84 -12.41 -8.78 -14.59
C GLU A 84 -13.25 -7.59 -15.08
N ARG A 85 -13.73 -6.74 -14.16
CA ARG A 85 -14.53 -5.55 -14.48
C ARG A 85 -13.79 -4.53 -15.36
N THR A 86 -12.46 -4.57 -15.46
CA THR A 86 -11.72 -3.71 -16.40
C THR A 86 -11.90 -4.10 -17.86
N GLY A 87 -12.36 -5.33 -18.14
CA GLY A 87 -12.39 -5.93 -19.48
C GLY A 87 -11.01 -6.23 -20.06
N ARG A 88 -9.92 -6.04 -19.30
CA ARG A 88 -8.53 -6.26 -19.74
C ARG A 88 -7.88 -7.50 -19.12
N TYR A 89 -8.54 -8.20 -18.21
CA TYR A 89 -8.01 -9.42 -17.62
C TYR A 89 -8.16 -10.59 -18.61
N ALA A 90 -7.04 -11.26 -18.89
CA ALA A 90 -6.98 -12.41 -19.81
C ALA A 90 -6.72 -13.73 -19.05
N GLY A 91 -6.97 -13.76 -17.75
CA GLY A 91 -6.65 -14.89 -16.88
C GLY A 91 -5.22 -14.86 -16.33
N GLN A 92 -4.70 -16.02 -15.95
CA GLN A 92 -3.40 -16.16 -15.30
C GLN A 92 -2.66 -17.44 -15.71
N LEU A 93 -1.35 -17.43 -15.51
CA LEU A 93 -0.47 -18.59 -15.53
C LEU A 93 -0.09 -18.97 -14.09
N GLY A 94 -0.12 -20.27 -13.81
CA GLY A 94 0.10 -20.80 -12.47
C GLY A 94 -1.12 -20.67 -11.55
N PRO A 95 -0.94 -20.77 -10.22
CA PRO A 95 0.33 -20.72 -9.48
C PRO A 95 1.35 -21.81 -9.83
N TYR A 96 2.63 -21.47 -9.66
CA TYR A 96 3.74 -22.42 -9.62
C TYR A 96 4.48 -22.26 -8.30
N TRP A 97 5.05 -23.34 -7.78
CA TRP A 97 5.82 -23.35 -6.52
C TRP A 97 7.24 -23.83 -6.75
N CYS A 98 8.17 -23.44 -5.89
CA CYS A 98 9.52 -24.03 -5.85
C CYS A 98 9.96 -24.31 -4.42
N GLY A 99 10.86 -25.28 -4.25
CA GLY A 99 11.56 -25.51 -3.00
C GLY A 99 12.81 -24.64 -2.90
N ASN A 100 13.68 -24.99 -1.96
CA ASN A 100 15.03 -24.42 -1.90
C ASN A 100 15.91 -24.85 -3.10
N ASP A 101 15.43 -25.79 -3.92
CA ASP A 101 16.02 -26.18 -5.21
C ASP A 101 15.83 -25.11 -6.31
N GLY A 102 14.90 -24.17 -6.13
CA GLY A 102 14.54 -23.16 -7.13
C GLY A 102 13.82 -23.70 -8.36
N ILE A 103 13.47 -25.00 -8.39
CA ILE A 103 12.82 -25.65 -9.52
C ILE A 103 11.31 -25.40 -9.44
N TRP A 104 10.77 -24.71 -10.43
CA TRP A 104 9.33 -24.39 -10.48
C TRP A 104 8.50 -25.60 -10.90
N ARG A 105 7.42 -25.86 -10.16
CA ARG A 105 6.50 -26.98 -10.33
C ARG A 105 5.06 -26.47 -10.40
N GLU A 106 4.25 -27.07 -11.27
CA GLU A 106 2.83 -26.75 -11.45
C GLU A 106 1.93 -27.27 -10.32
N VAL A 107 2.41 -28.25 -9.55
CA VAL A 107 1.72 -28.78 -8.38
C VAL A 107 2.74 -28.99 -7.26
N TRP A 108 2.38 -28.60 -6.04
CA TRP A 108 3.17 -28.88 -4.85
C TRP A 108 2.65 -30.14 -4.16
N LEU A 109 3.40 -31.24 -4.25
CA LEU A 109 3.06 -32.53 -3.63
C LEU A 109 4.06 -32.95 -2.54
N ASP A 110 5.02 -32.09 -2.20
CA ASP A 110 6.00 -32.39 -1.16
C ASP A 110 5.39 -32.19 0.24
N SER A 111 5.80 -33.05 1.17
CA SER A 111 5.63 -32.89 2.61
C SER A 111 6.22 -31.59 3.18
N GLN A 112 7.27 -31.07 2.53
CA GLN A 112 7.96 -29.86 2.93
C GLN A 112 7.21 -28.61 2.45
N LEU A 113 7.37 -27.51 3.18
CA LEU A 113 6.79 -26.22 2.80
C LEU A 113 7.45 -25.69 1.51
N PRO A 114 6.69 -25.13 0.55
CA PRO A 114 7.29 -24.44 -0.60
C PRO A 114 8.06 -23.21 -0.15
N ALA A 115 9.23 -22.98 -0.73
CA ALA A 115 10.06 -21.81 -0.43
C ALA A 115 9.48 -20.52 -1.04
N ALA A 116 8.85 -20.63 -2.20
CA ALA A 116 8.13 -19.55 -2.87
C ALA A 116 7.01 -20.06 -3.77
N ALA A 117 6.08 -19.16 -4.09
CA ALA A 117 5.13 -19.31 -5.20
C ALA A 117 5.25 -18.14 -6.18
N LYS A 118 4.87 -18.35 -7.44
CA LYS A 118 4.74 -17.30 -8.46
C LYS A 118 3.44 -17.44 -9.24
N VAL A 119 2.90 -16.31 -9.68
CA VAL A 119 1.74 -16.21 -10.58
C VAL A 119 2.06 -15.19 -11.67
N GLY A 120 1.65 -15.48 -12.91
CA GLY A 120 1.74 -14.56 -14.04
C GLY A 120 0.37 -14.08 -14.46
N VAL A 121 0.01 -12.83 -14.22
CA VAL A 121 -1.27 -12.27 -14.67
C VAL A 121 -1.19 -11.88 -16.14
N LEU A 122 -2.19 -12.30 -16.91
CA LEU A 122 -2.34 -11.96 -18.33
C LEU A 122 -3.28 -10.75 -18.45
N ARG A 123 -2.91 -9.82 -19.32
CA ARG A 123 -3.79 -8.74 -19.78
C ARG A 123 -3.83 -8.70 -21.30
N ASN A 124 -4.99 -8.33 -21.85
CA ASN A 124 -5.22 -8.24 -23.30
C ASN A 124 -4.26 -7.25 -24.00
N ASP A 125 -3.77 -6.26 -23.25
CA ASP A 125 -2.86 -5.20 -23.70
C ASP A 125 -1.40 -5.38 -23.22
N PHE A 126 -1.05 -6.54 -22.64
CA PHE A 126 0.34 -6.90 -22.33
C PHE A 126 0.93 -7.81 -23.40
N LYS A 127 2.23 -7.64 -23.69
CA LYS A 127 2.98 -8.52 -24.60
C LYS A 127 3.34 -9.87 -23.95
N GLU A 128 3.49 -9.87 -22.63
CA GLU A 128 3.95 -11.02 -21.84
C GLU A 128 3.23 -11.05 -20.48
N PRO A 129 3.16 -12.21 -19.80
CA PRO A 129 2.55 -12.31 -18.47
C PRO A 129 3.30 -11.46 -17.44
N LEU A 130 2.56 -10.71 -16.62
CA LEU A 130 3.16 -9.97 -15.51
C LEU A 130 3.34 -10.91 -14.30
N TRP A 131 4.58 -11.30 -14.06
CA TRP A 131 4.95 -12.17 -12.95
C TRP A 131 5.11 -11.44 -11.62
N ALA A 132 4.52 -12.00 -10.56
CA ALA A 132 4.90 -11.74 -9.18
C ALA A 132 5.33 -13.04 -8.48
N VAL A 133 6.22 -12.89 -7.49
CA VAL A 133 6.79 -14.00 -6.71
C VAL A 133 6.66 -13.65 -5.23
N ALA A 134 6.08 -14.56 -4.45
CA ALA A 134 5.99 -14.45 -3.00
C ALA A 134 6.87 -15.53 -2.35
N ARG A 135 7.84 -15.12 -1.52
CA ARG A 135 8.67 -16.04 -0.72
C ARG A 135 7.94 -16.35 0.59
N TYR A 136 7.84 -17.62 0.94
CA TYR A 136 7.11 -18.09 2.13
C TYR A 136 7.58 -17.37 3.40
N SER A 137 8.90 -17.30 3.60
CA SER A 137 9.53 -16.65 4.76
C SER A 137 9.30 -15.14 4.86
N ALA A 138 8.85 -14.47 3.80
CA ALA A 138 8.57 -13.03 3.79
C ALA A 138 7.10 -12.69 4.13
N TYR A 139 6.17 -13.63 3.95
CA TYR A 139 4.72 -13.38 4.03
C TYR A 139 3.97 -14.28 5.03
N VAL A 140 4.62 -15.33 5.56
CA VAL A 140 3.98 -16.22 6.54
C VAL A 140 3.57 -15.47 7.80
N GLN A 141 2.26 -15.41 8.05
CA GLN A 141 1.67 -14.71 9.19
C GLN A 141 1.82 -15.51 10.48
N LYS A 142 1.99 -14.79 11.60
CA LYS A 142 2.24 -15.41 12.90
C LYS A 142 1.21 -14.99 13.94
N ALA A 143 0.74 -15.95 14.72
CA ALA A 143 -0.06 -15.69 15.91
C ALA A 143 0.79 -15.04 17.03
N ARG A 144 0.11 -14.54 18.07
CA ARG A 144 0.75 -13.83 19.20
C ARG A 144 1.78 -14.67 19.97
N ASP A 145 1.72 -16.00 19.86
CA ASP A 145 2.68 -16.94 20.45
C ASP A 145 3.92 -17.20 19.56
N GLY A 146 4.02 -16.53 18.41
CA GLY A 146 5.12 -16.67 17.45
C GLY A 146 4.99 -17.86 16.49
N ARG A 147 3.99 -18.74 16.65
CA ARG A 147 3.69 -19.81 15.69
C ARG A 147 2.99 -19.24 14.47
N GLN A 148 3.00 -19.98 13.37
CA GLN A 148 2.20 -19.67 12.18
C GLN A 148 0.71 -19.64 12.56
N ASN A 149 -0.11 -18.80 11.91
CA ASN A 149 -1.56 -18.86 12.14
C ASN A 149 -2.19 -20.13 11.53
N ASN A 150 -3.43 -20.45 11.92
CA ASN A 150 -4.09 -21.71 11.53
C ASN A 150 -4.15 -21.94 10.02
N PHE A 151 -4.36 -20.89 9.21
CA PHE A 151 -4.42 -21.02 7.75
C PHE A 151 -3.06 -21.39 7.15
N TRP A 152 -1.98 -20.77 7.64
CA TRP A 152 -0.62 -21.08 7.21
C TRP A 152 -0.13 -22.45 7.70
N GLN A 153 -0.63 -22.96 8.84
CA GLN A 153 -0.37 -24.33 9.29
C GLN A 153 -1.12 -25.38 8.46
N GLN A 154 -2.37 -25.11 8.06
CA GLN A 154 -3.24 -26.08 7.40
C GLN A 154 -3.09 -26.12 5.87
N MET A 155 -2.82 -24.98 5.23
CA MET A 155 -2.80 -24.83 3.77
C MET A 155 -1.65 -23.89 3.30
N PRO A 156 -0.39 -24.16 3.69
CA PRO A 156 0.75 -23.24 3.49
C PRO A 156 1.02 -22.90 2.01
N ASP A 157 0.88 -23.88 1.14
CA ASP A 157 1.07 -23.81 -0.32
C ASP A 157 0.02 -22.91 -0.98
N LEU A 158 -1.25 -23.09 -0.61
CA LEU A 158 -2.37 -22.28 -1.08
C LEU A 158 -2.26 -20.83 -0.56
N MET A 159 -1.83 -20.64 0.68
CA MET A 159 -1.64 -19.31 1.26
C MET A 159 -0.56 -18.53 0.51
N ILE A 160 0.62 -19.10 0.28
CA ILE A 160 1.68 -18.39 -0.46
C ILE A 160 1.32 -18.16 -1.94
N ALA A 161 0.56 -19.07 -2.56
CA ALA A 161 0.03 -18.87 -3.91
C ALA A 161 -0.95 -17.68 -4.00
N LYS A 162 -1.87 -17.54 -3.04
CA LYS A 162 -2.80 -16.39 -2.96
C LYS A 162 -2.07 -15.05 -2.80
N VAL A 163 -0.96 -15.03 -2.06
CA VAL A 163 -0.12 -13.83 -1.96
C VAL A 163 0.54 -13.50 -3.31
N ALA A 164 1.13 -14.49 -3.97
CA ALA A 164 1.73 -14.30 -5.29
C ALA A 164 0.70 -13.79 -6.33
N GLU A 165 -0.53 -14.32 -6.30
CA GLU A 165 -1.64 -13.87 -7.14
C GLU A 165 -2.06 -12.43 -6.81
N SER A 166 -2.24 -12.09 -5.53
CA SER A 166 -2.59 -10.73 -5.10
C SER A 166 -1.56 -9.71 -5.56
N LEU A 167 -0.26 -10.01 -5.39
CA LEU A 167 0.84 -9.17 -5.87
C LEU A 167 0.85 -9.01 -7.40
N ALA A 168 0.55 -10.09 -8.14
CA ALA A 168 0.48 -10.05 -9.60
C ALA A 168 -0.69 -9.19 -10.08
N LEU A 169 -1.88 -9.37 -9.49
CA LEU A 169 -3.08 -8.59 -9.80
C LEU A 169 -2.87 -7.10 -9.48
N ARG A 170 -2.34 -6.75 -8.31
CA ARG A 170 -2.04 -5.35 -7.94
C ARG A 170 -1.06 -4.68 -8.90
N ARG A 171 -0.01 -5.39 -9.33
CA ARG A 171 0.94 -4.88 -10.33
C ARG A 171 0.34 -4.79 -11.74
N ALA A 172 -0.59 -5.69 -12.08
CA ALA A 172 -1.28 -5.68 -13.36
C ALA A 172 -2.39 -4.63 -13.43
N PHE A 173 -3.07 -4.28 -12.33
CA PHE A 173 -4.17 -3.31 -12.30
C PHE A 173 -3.94 -2.19 -11.27
N PRO A 174 -2.81 -1.44 -11.35
CA PRO A 174 -2.41 -0.51 -10.30
C PRO A 174 -3.40 0.65 -10.11
N GLN A 175 -4.07 1.12 -11.17
CA GLN A 175 -5.07 2.19 -11.05
C GLN A 175 -6.28 1.78 -10.19
N GLU A 176 -6.77 0.56 -10.40
CA GLU A 176 -7.96 0.05 -9.71
C GLU A 176 -7.64 -0.51 -8.31
N LEU A 177 -6.41 -1.03 -8.13
CA LEU A 177 -5.96 -1.73 -6.91
C LEU A 177 -4.96 -0.93 -6.05
N SER A 178 -4.70 0.34 -6.39
CA SER A 178 -3.92 1.25 -5.53
C SER A 178 -4.65 1.47 -4.21
N GLY A 179 -3.90 1.39 -3.10
CA GLY A 179 -4.45 1.48 -1.75
C GLY A 179 -5.24 0.24 -1.28
N LEU A 180 -5.42 -0.79 -2.12
CA LEU A 180 -6.13 -2.03 -1.77
C LEU A 180 -5.11 -3.12 -1.42
N TYR A 181 -5.13 -3.64 -0.20
CA TYR A 181 -4.13 -4.61 0.28
C TYR A 181 -4.77 -5.95 0.64
N SER A 182 -4.02 -7.04 0.45
CA SER A 182 -4.37 -8.33 1.05
C SER A 182 -4.04 -8.36 2.55
N THR A 183 -4.67 -9.27 3.27
CA THR A 183 -4.43 -9.55 4.70
C THR A 183 -2.95 -9.79 5.02
N GLU A 184 -2.23 -10.42 4.09
CA GLU A 184 -0.83 -10.83 4.18
C GLU A 184 0.12 -9.66 3.91
N GLU A 185 -0.20 -8.77 2.97
CA GLU A 185 0.60 -7.56 2.71
C GLU A 185 0.57 -6.59 3.89
N MET A 186 -0.59 -6.43 4.55
CA MET A 186 -0.71 -5.51 5.68
C MET A 186 0.09 -5.98 6.89
N GLU A 187 0.04 -7.28 7.21
CA GLU A 187 0.86 -7.85 8.29
C GLU A 187 2.36 -7.81 7.94
N GLN A 188 2.72 -7.82 6.65
CA GLN A 188 4.10 -7.64 6.20
C GLN A 188 4.58 -6.19 6.37
N ALA A 189 3.72 -5.18 6.19
CA ALA A 189 4.00 -3.78 6.51
C ALA A 189 4.11 -3.53 8.04
N ASP A 190 3.22 -4.14 8.83
CA ASP A 190 3.28 -4.14 10.30
C ASP A 190 4.57 -4.82 10.82
N ASN A 191 5.01 -5.89 10.15
CA ASN A 191 6.27 -6.57 10.46
C ASN A 191 7.51 -5.78 10.00
N GLN A 192 7.49 -5.10 8.86
CA GLN A 192 8.60 -4.22 8.45
C GLN A 192 8.80 -3.06 9.43
N SER A 193 7.72 -2.47 9.93
CA SER A 193 7.76 -1.42 10.95
C SER A 193 8.19 -1.92 12.35
N THR A 194 8.30 -3.23 12.56
CA THR A 194 8.93 -3.85 13.75
C THR A 194 10.28 -4.52 13.48
N ALA A 195 10.72 -4.59 12.21
CA ALA A 195 11.95 -5.27 11.78
C ALA A 195 13.02 -4.32 11.21
N THR A 196 13.15 -3.11 11.76
CA THR A 196 14.36 -2.29 11.62
C THR A 196 15.33 -2.56 12.78
N GLN A 197 15.87 -3.79 12.82
CA GLN A 197 17.21 -4.00 13.33
C GLN A 197 18.09 -4.28 12.12
N GLU A 198 18.80 -3.25 11.67
CA GLU A 198 19.77 -3.39 10.59
C GLU A 198 20.86 -4.39 11.01
N PRO A 199 21.19 -5.41 10.19
CA PRO A 199 22.37 -6.22 10.43
C PRO A 199 23.60 -5.34 10.23
N ARG A 200 24.21 -4.96 11.36
CA ARG A 200 25.42 -4.13 11.43
C ARG A 200 26.57 -4.83 10.71
N VAL A 201 26.88 -4.37 9.50
CA VAL A 201 28.13 -4.70 8.82
C VAL A 201 29.26 -4.01 9.57
N GLU A 202 30.13 -4.79 10.21
CA GLU A 202 31.33 -4.24 10.86
C GLU A 202 32.39 -3.88 9.82
N LEU A 203 32.49 -2.58 9.53
CA LEU A 203 33.65 -2.00 8.85
C LEU A 203 34.79 -1.80 9.86
N PRO A 204 36.06 -2.00 9.47
CA PRO A 204 37.20 -1.95 10.38
C PRO A 204 37.46 -0.55 10.97
N THR A 205 37.90 -0.54 12.22
CA THR A 205 38.08 0.65 13.06
C THR A 205 39.19 1.59 12.57
N ILE A 206 38.87 2.89 12.47
CA ILE A 206 39.85 4.00 12.54
C ILE A 206 39.58 4.77 13.84
N HIS A 207 40.65 5.25 14.50
CA HIS A 207 40.61 5.81 15.85
C HIS A 207 39.68 7.02 16.03
N GLN A 208 39.06 7.09 17.22
CA GLN A 208 38.08 8.11 17.62
C GLN A 208 38.72 9.38 18.21
N VAL A 209 37.98 10.49 18.15
CA VAL A 209 38.04 11.59 19.13
C VAL A 209 36.61 11.81 19.67
N ALA A 210 36.47 12.10 20.97
CA ALA A 210 35.22 11.94 21.74
C ALA A 210 34.41 13.26 21.90
N VAL A 211 33.07 13.28 21.69
CA VAL A 211 31.96 13.21 22.71
C VAL A 211 31.79 14.53 23.52
N PRO A 212 30.59 15.19 23.63
CA PRO A 212 29.31 14.55 24.04
C PRO A 212 27.96 14.95 23.36
N LYS A 213 27.11 13.92 23.18
CA LYS A 213 25.65 13.75 23.51
C LYS A 213 24.90 14.94 24.17
N VAL A 214 23.58 15.19 24.03
CA VAL A 214 22.34 14.53 23.47
C VAL A 214 21.26 15.65 23.18
N PRO A 215 19.96 15.44 22.79
CA PRO A 215 19.19 14.24 22.35
C PRO A 215 18.26 14.39 21.08
N GLU A 216 17.77 13.23 20.61
CA GLU A 216 16.43 12.82 20.10
C GLU A 216 15.53 13.58 19.08
N SER A 217 15.03 12.73 18.14
CA SER A 217 13.69 12.69 17.49
C SER A 217 13.51 13.19 16.03
N ILE A 218 12.58 12.51 15.36
CA ILE A 218 12.30 12.32 13.91
C ILE A 218 11.42 13.51 13.39
N PRO A 219 11.23 13.86 12.08
CA PRO A 219 11.03 12.96 10.93
C PRO A 219 11.40 13.49 9.50
N THR A 220 10.95 12.75 8.48
CA THR A 220 10.59 13.17 7.10
C THR A 220 11.15 14.51 6.65
N SER A 221 12.41 14.55 6.22
CA SER A 221 13.04 15.77 5.76
C SER A 221 13.07 15.84 4.24
N THR A 222 12.17 16.65 3.67
CA THR A 222 12.52 17.51 2.52
C THR A 222 13.90 18.12 2.82
N PRO A 223 14.88 18.15 1.89
CA PRO A 223 16.22 18.62 2.20
C PRO A 223 16.14 20.04 2.78
N GLN A 224 16.77 20.25 3.94
CA GLN A 224 16.67 21.49 4.73
C GLN A 224 17.52 22.63 4.14
N VAL A 225 17.42 22.83 2.83
CA VAL A 225 18.06 23.89 2.04
C VAL A 225 17.84 25.28 2.63
N TRP A 226 16.70 25.47 3.31
CA TRP A 226 16.35 26.72 3.95
C TRP A 226 17.10 27.02 5.25
N ARG A 227 17.89 26.09 5.77
CA ARG A 227 18.77 26.33 6.92
C ARG A 227 20.03 27.13 6.58
N SER A 228 20.43 27.19 5.30
CA SER A 228 21.54 28.03 4.83
C SER A 228 21.11 29.39 4.27
N TRP A 229 19.82 29.73 4.34
CA TRP A 229 19.30 31.03 3.93
C TRP A 229 19.47 32.05 5.05
N HIS A 230 20.10 33.18 4.73
CA HIS A 230 20.34 34.30 5.64
C HIS A 230 19.37 35.46 5.36
N SER A 231 18.76 35.47 4.17
CA SER A 231 17.83 36.47 3.65
C SER A 231 16.61 35.81 2.97
N PRO A 232 15.52 36.56 2.73
CA PRO A 232 14.46 36.14 1.81
C PRO A 232 14.97 35.88 0.39
N ASP A 233 15.98 36.63 -0.06
CA ASP A 233 16.52 36.55 -1.42
C ASP A 233 17.17 35.18 -1.69
N ASP A 234 17.80 34.57 -0.69
CA ASP A 234 18.31 33.19 -0.77
C ASP A 234 17.19 32.16 -1.04
N ALA A 235 15.99 32.40 -0.51
CA ALA A 235 14.82 31.55 -0.71
C ALA A 235 14.29 31.66 -2.15
N ILE A 236 14.32 32.86 -2.70
CA ILE A 236 13.83 33.17 -4.05
C ILE A 236 14.84 32.66 -5.10
N LEU A 237 16.14 32.90 -4.90
CA LEU A 237 17.24 32.37 -5.73
C LEU A 237 17.33 30.83 -5.71
N TRP A 238 16.88 30.18 -4.63
CA TRP A 238 16.74 28.73 -4.62
C TRP A 238 15.55 28.27 -5.47
N ALA A 239 14.40 28.96 -5.38
CA ALA A 239 13.20 28.62 -6.13
C ALA A 239 13.34 28.85 -7.64
N GLU A 240 14.04 29.91 -8.08
CA GLU A 240 14.39 30.18 -9.48
C GLU A 240 15.09 28.97 -10.13
N LYS A 241 16.00 28.32 -9.40
CA LYS A 241 16.71 27.11 -9.86
C LYS A 241 15.81 25.88 -9.97
N GLN A 242 14.66 25.85 -9.28
CA GLN A 242 13.69 24.76 -9.35
C GLN A 242 12.56 25.04 -10.37
N LEU A 243 12.25 26.31 -10.62
CA LEU A 243 11.14 26.77 -11.46
C LEU A 243 11.64 27.70 -12.60
N PRO A 244 12.53 27.22 -13.49
CA PRO A 244 13.19 28.07 -14.51
C PRO A 244 12.25 28.63 -15.60
N HIS A 245 10.97 28.27 -15.56
CA HIS A 245 9.93 28.76 -16.46
C HIS A 245 9.15 29.96 -15.90
N LEU A 246 9.31 30.28 -14.60
CA LEU A 246 8.70 31.46 -13.97
C LEU A 246 9.69 32.63 -13.94
N SER A 247 9.18 33.84 -14.12
CA SER A 247 9.98 35.05 -13.93
C SER A 247 10.21 35.34 -12.44
N MET A 248 11.30 36.04 -12.12
CA MET A 248 11.65 36.45 -10.76
C MET A 248 10.51 37.21 -10.05
N ASN A 249 9.72 38.00 -10.79
CA ASN A 249 8.55 38.72 -10.27
C ASN A 249 7.41 37.79 -9.85
N GLU A 250 7.18 36.69 -10.59
CA GLU A 250 6.16 35.69 -10.25
C GLU A 250 6.59 34.86 -9.04
N ILE A 251 7.86 34.48 -8.98
CA ILE A 251 8.44 33.78 -7.82
C ILE A 251 8.37 34.66 -6.56
N GLN A 252 8.70 35.95 -6.68
CA GLN A 252 8.53 36.93 -5.59
C GLN A 252 7.08 37.02 -5.13
N ALA A 253 6.12 37.19 -6.06
CA ALA A 253 4.70 37.28 -5.73
C ALA A 253 4.17 36.01 -5.03
N LEU A 254 4.61 34.83 -5.47
CA LEU A 254 4.29 33.55 -4.81
C LEU A 254 4.86 33.50 -3.39
N PHE A 255 6.14 33.88 -3.18
CA PHE A 255 6.74 33.94 -1.86
C PHE A 255 6.01 34.94 -0.95
N ASP A 256 5.63 36.10 -1.47
CA ASP A 256 4.93 37.13 -0.72
C ASP A 256 3.50 36.74 -0.32
N SER A 257 2.80 36.00 -1.19
CA SER A 257 1.46 35.47 -0.93
C SER A 257 1.39 34.44 0.21
N LEU A 258 2.51 33.80 0.58
CA LEU A 258 2.49 32.73 1.58
C LEU A 258 2.19 33.21 3.01
N PRO A 259 1.36 32.47 3.77
CA PRO A 259 1.14 32.72 5.19
C PRO A 259 2.43 32.45 6.00
N ARG A 260 2.65 33.25 7.05
CA ARG A 260 3.78 33.06 7.97
C ARG A 260 3.38 32.05 9.06
N THR A 261 4.10 30.95 9.18
CA THR A 261 3.98 30.02 10.32
C THR A 261 5.12 30.31 11.31
N ASN A 262 4.78 30.62 12.56
CA ASN A 262 5.74 31.03 13.61
C ASN A 262 6.72 32.14 13.15
N GLY A 263 6.21 33.12 12.39
CA GLY A 263 6.98 34.26 11.87
C GLY A 263 7.92 33.96 10.70
N LYS A 264 8.04 32.71 10.25
CA LYS A 264 8.92 32.29 9.15
C LYS A 264 8.09 31.80 7.95
N LYS A 265 8.58 32.03 6.73
CA LYS A 265 8.00 31.52 5.47
C LYS A 265 8.73 30.27 4.92
N ALA A 266 9.96 30.04 5.39
CA ALA A 266 10.92 29.12 4.79
C ALA A 266 10.40 27.69 4.54
N LEU A 267 9.71 27.08 5.51
CA LEU A 267 9.22 25.69 5.38
C LEU A 267 8.04 25.60 4.40
N ALA A 268 7.04 26.47 4.56
CA ALA A 268 5.90 26.56 3.64
C ALA A 268 6.32 26.93 2.21
N TRP A 269 7.41 27.69 2.04
CA TRP A 269 7.97 28.01 0.73
C TRP A 269 8.56 26.79 0.03
N VAL A 270 9.36 26.00 0.74
CA VAL A 270 9.98 24.79 0.18
C VAL A 270 8.91 23.75 -0.19
N GLU A 271 7.87 23.60 0.65
CA GLU A 271 6.71 22.78 0.31
C GLU A 271 5.99 23.29 -0.95
N LYS A 272 5.73 24.61 -1.05
CA LYS A 272 5.03 25.20 -2.19
C LYS A 272 5.82 25.10 -3.50
N VAL A 273 7.12 25.31 -3.47
CA VAL A 273 7.99 25.16 -4.65
C VAL A 273 8.04 23.70 -5.10
N ASN A 274 8.19 22.74 -4.18
CA ASN A 274 8.18 21.33 -4.55
C ASN A 274 6.83 20.88 -5.14
N GLN A 275 5.71 21.42 -4.66
CA GLN A 275 4.40 21.20 -5.27
C GLN A 275 4.39 21.70 -6.73
N LEU A 276 4.85 22.94 -6.99
CA LEU A 276 4.89 23.51 -8.33
C LEU A 276 5.86 22.77 -9.27
N VAL A 277 6.94 22.19 -8.75
CA VAL A 277 7.84 21.29 -9.52
C VAL A 277 7.11 20.01 -9.92
N LEU A 278 6.34 19.41 -9.00
CA LEU A 278 5.57 18.19 -9.28
C LEU A 278 4.41 18.42 -10.26
N GLU A 279 3.81 19.61 -10.27
CA GLU A 279 2.74 20.00 -11.20
C GLU A 279 3.21 20.23 -12.65
N GLN A 280 4.50 20.05 -12.96
CA GLN A 280 5.08 20.10 -14.31
C GLN A 280 5.34 18.71 -14.95
N PHE A 281 5.07 17.61 -14.23
CA PHE A 281 5.27 16.22 -14.68
C PHE A 281 3.95 15.46 -14.86
#